data_AF-A0A953M413-F1
#
_entry.id   AF-A0A953M413-F1
#
_cell.length_a   1.000
_cell.length_b   1.000
_cell.length_c   1.000
_cell.angle_alpha   90.00
_cell.angle_beta   90.00
_cell.angle_gamma   90.00
#
_symmetry.space_group_name_H-M   'P 1'
#
loop_
_entity.id
_entity.type
_entity.pdbx_description
1 polymer ?
#
loop_
_entity_poly.entity_id
_entity_poly.type
_entity_poly.pdbx_seq_one_letter_code
_entity_poly.pdbx_strand_id
1 'polypeptide(L)'
;MALFGKKKGEDGDQGEEPVEAGFSPQKARLFFDRAKTTHETLNYEYAVTLWLNGLGQDPASQEGFNGFWQSVRAYCDENGKKASGKDITKKLQGQGKILKYQTALLTWGLKPESGPATVKAAEAAAALGLREITETLGKRALGYANQDDKPKKDAYVKLLDIFDQAGAFELAVEAGQIASNLDPTDGQLSARLKEMFASATIQRGKFEESAGQ
;
A
#
# COMPACT_ATOMS: atom_id res chain seq x y z
N MET A 1 -51.74 0.76 -50.01
CA MET A 1 -50.51 -0.02 -50.14
C MET A 1 -49.36 0.98 -49.96
N ALA A 2 -48.41 0.90 -49.03
CA ALA A 2 -47.86 -0.21 -48.28
C ALA A 2 -47.62 0.18 -46.81
N LEU A 3 -47.73 -0.82 -45.94
CA LEU A 3 -47.46 -0.80 -44.50
C LEU A 3 -45.96 -1.10 -44.30
N PHE A 4 -45.21 -0.20 -43.65
CA PHE A 4 -43.86 -0.50 -43.17
C PHE A 4 -43.93 -0.85 -41.68
N GLY A 5 -43.96 -2.15 -41.40
CA GLY A 5 -43.89 -2.72 -40.06
C GLY A 5 -42.47 -2.65 -39.51
N LYS A 6 -42.27 -1.86 -38.45
CA LYS A 6 -41.05 -1.86 -37.64
C LYS A 6 -41.16 -3.00 -36.63
N LYS A 7 -40.46 -4.12 -36.90
CA LYS A 7 -40.35 -5.25 -35.96
C LYS A 7 -39.36 -4.87 -34.86
N LYS A 8 -39.88 -4.76 -33.64
CA LYS A 8 -39.16 -4.59 -32.38
C LYS A 8 -38.49 -5.93 -32.06
N GLY A 9 -37.16 -5.98 -32.12
CA GLY A 9 -36.39 -7.05 -31.50
C GLY A 9 -36.11 -6.64 -30.07
N GLU A 10 -36.76 -7.32 -29.13
CA GLU A 10 -36.31 -7.39 -27.75
C GLU A 10 -35.00 -8.18 -27.72
N ASP A 11 -33.89 -7.50 -27.49
CA ASP A 11 -32.77 -8.08 -26.76
C ASP A 11 -32.70 -7.31 -25.44
N GLY A 12 -32.91 -8.04 -24.36
CA GLY A 12 -32.81 -7.53 -23.01
C GLY A 12 -31.36 -7.24 -22.70
N ASP A 13 -30.95 -6.00 -22.96
CA ASP A 13 -29.79 -5.42 -22.29
C ASP A 13 -30.21 -5.22 -20.83
N GLN A 14 -29.96 -6.25 -20.03
CA GLN A 14 -29.97 -6.14 -18.58
C GLN A 14 -28.98 -5.03 -18.27
N GLY A 15 -29.52 -3.88 -17.88
CA GLY A 15 -28.71 -2.78 -17.38
C GLY A 15 -27.80 -3.34 -16.29
N GLU A 16 -26.53 -3.48 -16.62
CA GLU A 16 -25.49 -3.57 -15.63
C GLU A 16 -25.64 -2.31 -14.79
N GLU A 17 -26.17 -2.49 -13.59
CA GLU A 17 -26.04 -1.51 -12.53
C GLU A 17 -24.57 -1.07 -12.50
N PRO A 18 -24.30 0.24 -12.37
CA PRO A 18 -22.93 0.71 -12.33
C PRO A 18 -22.25 0.06 -11.13
N VAL A 19 -21.43 -0.95 -11.39
CA VAL A 19 -20.51 -1.51 -10.39
C VAL A 19 -19.75 -0.33 -9.82
N GLU A 20 -20.02 -0.01 -8.55
CA GLU A 20 -19.25 0.96 -7.79
C GLU A 20 -17.78 0.70 -8.10
N ALA A 21 -17.08 1.72 -8.59
CA ALA A 21 -15.71 1.63 -9.09
C ALA A 21 -14.72 1.31 -7.94
N GLY A 22 -14.74 0.06 -7.50
CA GLY A 22 -13.94 -0.53 -6.45
C GLY A 22 -12.89 -1.49 -6.99
N PHE A 23 -12.02 -1.96 -6.10
CA PHE A 23 -10.92 -2.87 -6.41
C PHE A 23 -11.42 -4.18 -7.06
N SER A 24 -10.67 -4.69 -8.04
CA SER A 24 -11.00 -5.90 -8.80
C SER A 24 -9.85 -6.92 -8.74
N PRO A 25 -9.93 -7.89 -7.83
CA PRO A 25 -8.97 -8.99 -7.75
C PRO A 25 -8.89 -9.82 -9.04
N GLN A 26 -9.99 -9.97 -9.77
CA GLN A 26 -10.02 -10.71 -11.03
C GLN A 26 -9.21 -10.00 -12.12
N LYS A 27 -9.36 -8.67 -12.24
CA LYS A 27 -8.53 -7.88 -13.16
C LYS A 27 -7.07 -7.89 -12.74
N ALA A 28 -6.80 -7.82 -11.43
CA ALA A 28 -5.44 -7.88 -10.89
C ALA A 28 -4.72 -9.19 -11.24
N ARG A 29 -5.41 -10.34 -11.15
CA ARG A 29 -4.84 -11.66 -11.48
C ARG A 29 -4.24 -11.74 -12.88
N LEU A 30 -4.89 -11.16 -13.88
CA LEU A 30 -4.38 -11.15 -15.26
C LEU A 30 -3.01 -10.44 -15.35
N PHE A 31 -2.84 -9.34 -14.61
CA PHE A 31 -1.55 -8.66 -14.51
C PHE A 31 -0.53 -9.52 -13.77
N PHE A 32 -0.91 -10.13 -12.65
CA PHE A 32 -0.02 -10.93 -11.82
C PHE A 32 0.49 -12.18 -12.54
N ASP A 33 -0.37 -12.90 -13.24
CA ASP A 33 0.05 -14.08 -14.02
C ASP A 33 1.01 -13.70 -15.13
N ARG A 34 0.73 -12.60 -15.84
CA ARG A 34 1.66 -12.09 -16.86
C ARG A 34 2.97 -11.61 -16.26
N ALA A 35 2.92 -11.00 -15.08
CA ALA A 35 4.09 -10.52 -14.37
C ALA A 35 5.02 -11.67 -13.95
N LYS A 36 4.46 -12.78 -13.46
CA LYS A 36 5.22 -14.02 -13.15
C LYS A 36 5.95 -14.54 -14.39
N THR A 37 5.23 -14.78 -15.48
CA THR A 37 5.87 -15.26 -16.74
C THR A 37 6.95 -14.30 -17.21
N THR A 38 6.69 -13.00 -17.12
CA THR A 38 7.64 -11.97 -17.56
C THR A 38 8.90 -11.95 -16.68
N HIS A 39 8.74 -12.12 -15.36
CA HIS A 39 9.83 -12.28 -14.40
C HIS A 39 10.66 -13.54 -14.69
N GLU A 40 10.01 -14.68 -14.93
CA GLU A 40 10.66 -15.96 -15.26
C GLU A 40 11.49 -15.86 -16.56
N THR A 41 11.03 -15.03 -17.51
CA THR A 41 11.78 -14.73 -18.74
C THR A 41 12.81 -13.60 -18.59
N LEU A 42 13.16 -13.22 -17.36
CA LEU A 42 14.17 -12.22 -17.00
C LEU A 42 13.86 -10.79 -17.48
N ASN A 43 12.61 -10.49 -17.83
CA ASN A 43 12.19 -9.14 -18.21
C ASN A 43 11.69 -8.36 -16.99
N TYR A 44 12.60 -8.07 -16.07
CA TYR A 44 12.24 -7.57 -14.74
C TYR A 44 11.57 -6.19 -14.76
N GLU A 45 11.98 -5.26 -15.63
CA GLU A 45 11.35 -3.94 -15.74
C GLU A 45 9.85 -4.05 -16.09
N TYR A 46 9.54 -4.89 -17.07
CA TYR A 46 8.15 -5.09 -17.47
C TYR A 46 7.36 -5.88 -16.43
N ALA A 47 7.98 -6.86 -15.76
CA ALA A 47 7.37 -7.55 -14.64
C ALA A 47 6.99 -6.57 -13.51
N VAL A 48 7.89 -5.66 -13.12
CA VAL A 48 7.60 -4.60 -12.12
C VAL A 48 6.42 -3.73 -12.56
N THR A 49 6.39 -3.33 -13.84
CA THR A 49 5.28 -2.55 -14.39
C THR A 49 3.95 -3.28 -14.26
N LEU A 50 3.92 -4.58 -14.59
CA LEU A 50 2.72 -5.41 -14.51
C LEU A 50 2.27 -5.61 -13.06
N TRP A 51 3.18 -5.91 -12.13
CA TRP A 51 2.86 -6.02 -10.71
C TRP A 51 2.22 -4.74 -10.16
N LEU A 52 2.81 -3.58 -10.46
CA LEU A 52 2.25 -2.30 -10.02
C LEU A 52 0.88 -2.03 -10.64
N ASN A 53 0.67 -2.32 -11.93
CA ASN A 53 -0.64 -2.17 -12.56
C ASN A 53 -1.69 -3.14 -11.98
N GLY A 54 -1.31 -4.37 -11.64
CA GLY A 54 -2.16 -5.30 -10.91
C GLY A 54 -2.54 -4.78 -9.51
N LEU A 55 -1.57 -4.22 -8.76
CA LEU A 55 -1.82 -3.51 -7.50
C LEU A 55 -2.66 -2.24 -7.68
N GLY A 56 -2.79 -1.73 -8.90
CA GLY A 56 -3.74 -0.66 -9.21
C GLY A 56 -5.19 -1.14 -9.26
N GLN A 57 -5.39 -2.43 -9.55
CA GLN A 57 -6.69 -3.09 -9.56
C GLN A 57 -7.02 -3.69 -8.18
N ASP A 58 -6.04 -4.29 -7.50
CA ASP A 58 -6.19 -4.86 -6.16
C ASP A 58 -5.02 -4.46 -5.25
N PRO A 59 -5.09 -3.28 -4.62
CA PRO A 59 -3.98 -2.74 -3.83
C PRO A 59 -3.70 -3.53 -2.55
N ALA A 60 -4.68 -4.29 -2.04
CA ALA A 60 -4.53 -5.10 -0.83
C ALA A 60 -3.88 -6.46 -1.11
N SER A 61 -3.61 -6.79 -2.37
CA SER A 61 -3.06 -8.09 -2.76
C SER A 61 -1.66 -8.32 -2.18
N GLN A 62 -1.55 -9.28 -1.25
CA GLN A 62 -0.28 -9.76 -0.73
C GLN A 62 0.58 -10.40 -1.83
N GLU A 63 -0.05 -11.14 -2.75
CA GLU A 63 0.62 -11.71 -3.92
C GLU A 63 1.22 -10.59 -4.78
N GLY A 64 0.42 -9.56 -5.09
CA GLY A 64 0.86 -8.42 -5.88
C GLY A 64 2.03 -7.68 -5.22
N PHE A 65 1.96 -7.45 -3.91
CA PHE A 65 3.01 -6.77 -3.15
C PHE A 65 4.32 -7.58 -3.12
N ASN A 66 4.24 -8.89 -2.85
CA ASN A 66 5.40 -9.78 -2.79
C ASN A 66 6.03 -9.98 -4.17
N GLY A 67 5.22 -10.16 -5.22
CA GLY A 67 5.68 -10.28 -6.60
C GLY A 67 6.35 -9.01 -7.12
N PHE A 68 5.77 -7.84 -6.80
CA PHE A 68 6.41 -6.54 -7.04
C PHE A 68 7.79 -6.49 -6.37
N TRP A 69 7.86 -6.81 -5.08
CA TRP A 69 9.09 -6.73 -4.30
C TRP A 69 10.19 -7.65 -4.82
N GLN A 70 9.83 -8.88 -5.20
CA GLN A 70 10.77 -9.82 -5.82
C GLN A 70 11.29 -9.28 -7.17
N SER A 71 10.40 -8.75 -8.00
CA SER A 71 10.76 -8.29 -9.35
C SER A 71 11.57 -7.00 -9.32
N VAL A 72 11.27 -6.05 -8.42
CA VAL A 72 12.03 -4.80 -8.34
C VAL A 72 13.43 -5.04 -7.79
N ARG A 73 13.61 -6.01 -6.89
CA ARG A 73 14.94 -6.46 -6.46
C ARG A 73 15.75 -7.03 -7.63
N ALA A 74 15.18 -7.98 -8.36
CA ALA A 74 15.86 -8.56 -9.52
C ALA A 74 16.20 -7.50 -10.58
N TYR A 75 15.30 -6.55 -10.82
CA TYR A 75 15.56 -5.40 -11.70
C TYR A 75 16.74 -4.54 -11.21
N CYS A 76 16.79 -4.23 -9.92
CA CYS A 76 17.88 -3.48 -9.31
C CYS A 76 19.20 -4.26 -9.32
N ASP A 77 19.18 -5.57 -9.09
CA ASP A 77 20.37 -6.42 -9.12
C ASP A 77 20.97 -6.50 -10.53
N GLU A 78 20.12 -6.60 -11.56
CA GLU A 78 20.53 -6.62 -12.96
C GLU A 78 21.09 -5.26 -13.43
N ASN A 79 20.49 -4.15 -12.99
CA ASN A 79 20.78 -2.82 -13.53
C ASN A 79 21.69 -1.97 -12.63
N GLY A 80 21.89 -2.35 -11.37
CA GLY A 80 22.65 -1.61 -10.37
C GLY A 80 22.23 -0.14 -10.28
N LYS A 81 23.20 0.78 -10.30
CA LYS A 81 22.96 2.23 -10.27
C LYS A 81 22.17 2.79 -11.46
N LYS A 82 21.98 2.00 -12.53
CA LYS A 82 21.21 2.40 -13.72
C LYS A 82 19.71 2.08 -13.59
N ALA A 83 19.32 1.29 -12.59
CA ALA A 83 17.90 1.00 -12.34
C ALA A 83 17.11 2.30 -12.21
N SER A 84 16.08 2.48 -13.05
CA SER A 84 15.32 3.71 -13.14
C SER A 84 13.83 3.46 -13.21
N GLY A 85 13.06 4.16 -12.37
CA GLY A 85 11.60 4.08 -12.38
C GLY A 85 10.92 4.92 -13.45
N LYS A 86 11.64 5.70 -14.27
CA LYS A 86 11.04 6.69 -15.18
C LYS A 86 10.12 6.06 -16.21
N ASP A 87 10.56 4.98 -16.86
CA ASP A 87 9.77 4.34 -17.91
C ASP A 87 8.67 3.43 -17.34
N ILE A 88 8.91 2.84 -16.17
CA ILE A 88 7.86 2.14 -15.40
C ILE A 88 6.73 3.12 -15.03
N THR A 89 7.08 4.29 -14.48
CA THR A 89 6.11 5.31 -14.04
C THR A 89 5.19 5.77 -15.18
N LYS A 90 5.73 5.96 -16.38
CA LYS A 90 4.93 6.36 -17.57
C LYS A 90 3.91 5.30 -17.99
N LYS A 91 4.14 4.03 -17.64
CA LYS A 91 3.29 2.88 -18.01
C LYS A 91 2.29 2.52 -16.90
N LEU A 92 2.28 3.25 -15.78
CA LEU A 92 1.32 3.04 -14.70
C LEU A 92 -0.07 3.55 -15.12
N GLN A 93 -1.07 2.73 -14.86
CA GLN A 93 -2.46 2.97 -15.26
C GLN A 93 -3.34 3.46 -14.10
N GLY A 94 -2.80 3.50 -12.87
CA GLY A 94 -3.54 3.99 -11.72
C GLY A 94 -3.86 5.48 -11.82
N GLN A 95 -4.83 5.93 -11.03
CA GLN A 95 -5.20 7.34 -10.92
C GLN A 95 -5.31 7.77 -9.44
N GLY A 96 -5.21 9.07 -9.17
CA GLY A 96 -5.41 9.63 -7.84
C GLY A 96 -4.56 8.97 -6.75
N LYS A 97 -5.19 8.50 -5.66
CA LYS A 97 -4.51 7.84 -4.54
C LYS A 97 -3.83 6.53 -4.94
N ILE A 98 -4.38 5.81 -5.93
CA ILE A 98 -3.81 4.56 -6.43
C ILE A 98 -2.49 4.81 -7.15
N LEU A 99 -2.44 5.82 -8.03
CA LEU A 99 -1.18 6.18 -8.70
C LEU A 99 -0.11 6.63 -7.68
N LYS A 100 -0.52 7.39 -6.65
CA LYS A 100 0.38 7.80 -5.56
C LYS A 100 0.96 6.58 -4.84
N TYR A 101 0.14 5.56 -4.56
CA TYR A 101 0.59 4.32 -3.96
C TYR A 101 1.56 3.54 -4.88
N GLN A 102 1.22 3.34 -6.16
CA GLN A 102 2.10 2.64 -7.12
C GLN A 102 3.46 3.33 -7.27
N THR A 103 3.46 4.67 -7.38
CA THR A 103 4.70 5.45 -7.52
C THR A 103 5.51 5.51 -6.24
N ALA A 104 4.87 5.56 -5.07
CA ALA A 104 5.55 5.46 -3.79
C ALA A 104 6.18 4.08 -3.59
N LEU A 105 5.46 3.00 -3.93
CA LEU A 105 6.01 1.64 -3.93
C LEU A 105 7.20 1.52 -4.86
N LEU A 106 7.11 2.00 -6.11
CA LEU A 106 8.23 1.96 -7.04
C LEU A 106 9.45 2.72 -6.50
N THR A 107 9.23 3.92 -5.94
CA THR A 107 10.30 4.74 -5.35
C THR A 107 10.98 4.00 -4.20
N TRP A 108 10.19 3.36 -3.33
CA TRP A 108 10.71 2.52 -2.26
C TRP A 108 11.43 1.27 -2.78
N GLY A 109 10.85 0.57 -3.75
CA GLY A 109 11.42 -0.66 -4.31
C GLY A 109 12.77 -0.46 -4.98
N LEU A 110 12.96 0.71 -5.62
CA LEU A 110 14.25 1.10 -6.22
C LEU A 110 15.30 1.50 -5.17
N LYS A 111 14.88 1.88 -3.97
CA LYS A 111 15.76 2.32 -2.89
C LYS A 111 15.24 1.89 -1.51
N PRO A 112 15.23 0.59 -1.21
CA PRO A 112 14.54 0.06 -0.04
C PRO A 112 15.22 0.42 1.29
N GLU A 113 16.48 0.81 1.26
CA GLU A 113 17.24 1.34 2.40
C GLU A 113 16.92 2.80 2.71
N SER A 114 16.10 3.47 1.89
CA SER A 114 15.67 4.84 2.16
C SER A 114 14.52 4.87 3.15
N GLY A 115 14.80 5.26 4.39
CA GLY A 115 13.79 5.57 5.41
C GLY A 115 12.69 6.50 4.88
N PRO A 116 13.03 7.67 4.28
CA PRO A 116 12.02 8.57 3.71
C PRO A 116 11.15 7.95 2.60
N ALA A 117 11.72 7.12 1.72
CA ALA A 117 10.92 6.43 0.70
C ALA A 117 9.98 5.38 1.33
N THR A 118 10.47 4.69 2.36
CA THR A 118 9.68 3.70 3.11
C THR A 118 8.49 4.35 3.83
N VAL A 119 8.71 5.49 4.50
CA VAL A 119 7.62 6.27 5.13
C VAL A 119 6.57 6.68 4.11
N LYS A 120 6.98 7.20 2.94
CA LYS A 120 6.05 7.60 1.88
C LYS A 120 5.24 6.43 1.32
N ALA A 121 5.85 5.26 1.18
CA ALA A 121 5.14 4.06 0.74
C ALA A 121 4.12 3.59 1.80
N ALA A 122 4.50 3.61 3.08
CA ALA A 122 3.59 3.29 4.19
C ALA A 122 2.42 4.28 4.28
N GLU A 123 2.69 5.58 4.15
CA GLU A 123 1.66 6.63 4.14
C GLU A 123 0.68 6.47 2.97
N ALA A 124 1.18 6.15 1.77
CA ALA A 124 0.33 5.93 0.62
C ALA A 124 -0.55 4.67 0.77
N ALA A 125 -0.03 3.62 1.43
CA ALA A 125 -0.81 2.44 1.78
C ALA A 125 -1.89 2.76 2.83
N ALA A 126 -1.56 3.53 3.87
CA ALA A 126 -2.50 3.96 4.90
C ALA A 126 -3.63 4.83 4.30
N ALA A 127 -3.31 5.69 3.34
CA ALA A 127 -4.27 6.53 2.62
C ALA A 127 -5.32 5.74 1.81
N LEU A 128 -5.03 4.47 1.54
CA LEU A 128 -5.91 3.51 0.88
C LEU A 128 -6.55 2.50 1.86
N GLY A 129 -6.26 2.58 3.16
CA GLY A 129 -6.78 1.65 4.16
C GLY A 129 -6.13 0.27 4.12
N LEU A 130 -4.94 0.14 3.52
CA LEU A 130 -4.27 -1.15 3.31
C LEU A 130 -3.50 -1.56 4.57
N ARG A 131 -4.22 -2.02 5.60
CA ARG A 131 -3.65 -2.26 6.93
C ARG A 131 -2.39 -3.12 6.91
N GLU A 132 -2.46 -4.34 6.37
CA GLU A 132 -1.33 -5.28 6.41
C GLU A 132 -0.09 -4.71 5.73
N ILE A 133 -0.26 -4.11 4.54
CA ILE A 133 0.86 -3.51 3.79
C ILE A 133 1.40 -2.27 4.52
N THR A 134 0.52 -1.48 5.14
CA THR A 134 0.92 -0.35 5.97
C THR A 134 1.74 -0.81 7.16
N GLU A 135 1.35 -1.89 7.84
CA GLU A 135 2.13 -2.47 8.94
C GLU A 135 3.49 -2.99 8.46
N THR A 136 3.55 -3.69 7.32
CA THR A 136 4.82 -4.19 6.75
C THR A 136 5.79 -3.05 6.45
N LEU A 137 5.34 -2.03 5.73
CA LEU A 137 6.18 -0.88 5.35
C LEU A 137 6.48 0.01 6.57
N GLY A 138 5.49 0.22 7.44
CA GLY A 138 5.61 1.03 8.65
C GLY A 138 6.60 0.44 9.65
N LYS A 139 6.56 -0.87 9.93
CA LYS A 139 7.55 -1.55 10.79
C LYS A 139 8.97 -1.37 10.24
N ARG A 140 9.13 -1.44 8.92
CA ARG A 140 10.41 -1.21 8.28
C ARG A 140 10.87 0.24 8.41
N ALA A 141 9.97 1.21 8.22
CA ALA A 141 10.24 2.63 8.42
C ALA A 141 10.61 2.95 9.87
N LEU A 142 9.92 2.32 10.84
CA LEU A 142 10.23 2.43 12.27
C LEU A 142 11.62 1.87 12.57
N GLY A 143 11.98 0.72 11.98
CA GLY A 143 13.34 0.18 12.05
C GLY A 143 14.41 1.16 11.56
N TYR A 144 14.16 1.86 10.44
CA TYR A 144 15.08 2.89 9.96
C TYR A 144 15.14 4.11 10.88
N ALA A 145 14.01 4.57 11.42
CA ALA A 145 13.99 5.68 12.37
C ALA A 145 14.79 5.35 13.65
N ASN A 146 14.67 4.11 14.14
CA ASN A 146 15.40 3.62 15.31
C ASN A 146 16.91 3.45 15.09
N GLN A 147 17.34 3.32 13.84
CA GLN A 147 18.75 3.22 13.46
C GLN A 147 19.38 4.57 13.09
N ASP A 148 18.59 5.66 13.08
CA ASP A 148 19.13 6.99 12.80
C ASP A 148 19.99 7.45 13.98
N ASP A 149 21.22 7.93 13.72
CA ASP A 149 22.11 8.47 14.74
C ASP A 149 21.52 9.70 15.45
N LYS A 150 20.54 10.35 14.82
CA LYS A 150 19.82 11.51 15.34
C LYS A 150 18.31 11.29 15.21
N PRO A 151 17.73 10.42 16.06
CA PRO A 151 16.29 10.15 16.04
C PRO A 151 15.51 11.46 16.23
N LYS A 152 14.54 11.69 15.35
CA LYS A 152 13.70 12.89 15.37
C LYS A 152 12.29 12.54 15.78
N LYS A 153 11.76 13.23 16.79
CA LYS A 153 10.37 13.13 17.24
C LYS A 153 9.38 13.15 16.07
N ASP A 154 9.53 14.08 15.13
CA ASP A 154 8.62 14.22 13.98
C ASP A 154 8.50 12.95 13.13
N ALA A 155 9.57 12.16 13.00
CA ALA A 155 9.54 10.90 12.25
C ALA A 155 8.64 9.87 12.95
N TYR A 156 8.73 9.80 14.27
CA TYR A 156 7.90 8.91 15.08
C TYR A 156 6.44 9.37 15.18
N VAL A 157 6.19 10.68 15.27
CA VAL A 157 4.83 11.24 15.19
C VAL A 157 4.21 10.92 13.83
N LYS A 158 4.97 11.03 12.75
CA LYS A 158 4.50 10.65 11.41
C LYS A 158 4.17 9.16 11.32
N LEU A 159 4.97 8.29 11.93
CA LEU A 159 4.72 6.85 11.97
C LEU A 159 3.50 6.51 12.83
N LEU A 160 3.32 7.20 13.96
CA LEU A 160 2.11 7.13 14.77
C LEU A 160 0.88 7.43 13.90
N ASP A 161 0.88 8.53 13.15
CA ASP A 161 -0.26 8.90 12.28
C ASP A 161 -0.55 7.84 11.22
N ILE A 162 0.50 7.29 10.61
CA ILE A 162 0.38 6.23 9.59
C ILE A 162 -0.27 4.97 10.18
N PHE A 163 0.17 4.54 11.36
CA PHE A 163 -0.36 3.36 12.02
C PHE A 163 -1.77 3.57 12.56
N ASP A 164 -2.05 4.75 13.13
CA ASP A 164 -3.37 5.17 13.61
C ASP A 164 -4.38 5.14 12.45
N GLN A 165 -4.01 5.72 11.30
CA GLN A 165 -4.83 5.71 10.09
C GLN A 165 -5.11 4.30 9.56
N ALA A 166 -4.19 3.35 9.74
CA ALA A 166 -4.37 1.95 9.36
C ALA A 166 -5.08 1.10 10.45
N GLY A 167 -5.41 1.69 11.60
CA GLY A 167 -5.98 1.00 12.76
C GLY A 167 -4.99 0.06 13.46
N ALA A 168 -3.69 0.19 13.19
CA ALA A 168 -2.61 -0.59 13.81
C ALA A 168 -2.19 0.03 15.15
N PHE A 169 -3.14 0.10 16.09
CA PHE A 169 -3.02 0.93 17.29
C PHE A 169 -1.82 0.56 18.19
N GLU A 170 -1.45 -0.72 18.28
CA GLU A 170 -0.28 -1.13 19.06
C GLU A 170 1.03 -0.52 18.52
N LEU A 171 1.23 -0.54 17.20
CA LEU A 171 2.40 0.07 16.55
C LEU A 171 2.35 1.60 16.63
N ALA A 172 1.14 2.16 16.58
CA ALA A 172 0.93 3.59 16.69
C ALA A 172 1.31 4.09 18.09
N VAL A 173 0.94 3.34 19.13
CA VAL A 173 1.36 3.55 20.53
C VAL A 173 2.87 3.41 20.68
N GLU A 174 3.48 2.38 20.09
CA GLU A 174 4.94 2.18 20.13
C GLU A 174 5.68 3.40 19.56
N ALA A 175 5.33 3.83 18.35
CA ALA A 175 5.92 5.00 17.72
C ALA A 175 5.70 6.27 18.57
N GLY A 176 4.50 6.46 19.10
CA GLY A 176 4.18 7.59 19.97
C GLY A 176 4.99 7.61 21.26
N GLN A 177 5.17 6.46 21.90
CA GLN A 177 5.94 6.38 23.14
C GLN A 177 7.40 6.78 22.91
N ILE A 178 7.98 6.36 21.78
CA ILE A 178 9.33 6.79 21.40
C ILE A 178 9.36 8.31 21.16
N ALA A 179 8.38 8.86 20.44
CA ALA A 179 8.26 10.29 20.21
C ALA A 179 8.15 11.08 21.53
N SER A 180 7.35 10.60 22.48
CA SER A 180 7.15 11.23 23.79
C SER A 180 8.39 11.14 24.69
N ASN A 181 9.19 10.09 24.55
CA ASN A 181 10.45 9.97 25.29
C ASN A 181 11.50 10.95 24.75
N LEU A 182 11.48 11.27 23.45
CA LEU A 182 12.37 12.26 22.84
C LEU A 182 12.01 13.70 23.25
N ASP A 183 10.74 13.98 23.51
CA ASP A 183 10.27 15.27 24.02
C ASP A 183 9.15 15.08 25.06
N PRO A 184 9.52 14.90 26.34
CA PRO A 184 8.55 14.70 27.42
C PRO A 184 7.69 15.94 27.73
N THR A 185 8.03 17.11 27.16
CA THR A 185 7.31 18.36 27.41
C THR A 185 6.11 18.55 26.48
N ASP A 186 5.97 17.70 25.46
CA ASP A 186 4.81 17.70 24.58
C ASP A 186 3.57 17.11 25.27
N GLY A 187 2.83 17.98 25.94
CA GLY A 187 1.58 17.63 26.60
C GLY A 187 0.47 17.19 25.63
N GLN A 188 0.49 17.64 24.37
CA GLN A 188 -0.51 17.24 23.37
C GLN A 188 -0.28 15.80 22.93
N LEU A 189 0.98 15.45 22.63
CA LEU A 189 1.37 14.07 22.30
C LEU A 189 1.10 13.12 23.48
N SER A 190 1.42 13.55 24.70
CA SER A 190 1.14 12.79 25.92
C SER A 190 -0.36 12.52 26.13
N ALA A 191 -1.22 13.50 25.82
CA ALA A 191 -2.67 13.32 25.90
C ALA A 191 -3.18 12.35 24.83
N ARG A 192 -2.74 12.53 23.57
CA ARG A 192 -3.10 11.65 22.44
C ARG A 192 -2.71 10.20 22.69
N LEU A 193 -1.53 9.96 23.27
CA LEU A 193 -1.08 8.61 23.60
C LEU A 193 -2.02 7.89 24.58
N LYS A 194 -2.55 8.59 25.59
CA LYS A 194 -3.52 8.00 26.54
C LYS A 194 -4.79 7.52 25.84
N GLU A 195 -5.29 8.30 24.90
CA GLU A 195 -6.45 7.92 24.07
C GLU A 195 -6.12 6.70 23.20
N MET A 196 -4.93 6.67 22.59
CA MET A 196 -4.49 5.55 21.77
C MET A 196 -4.27 4.26 22.55
N PHE A 197 -3.76 4.34 23.79
CA PHE A 197 -3.68 3.17 24.68
C PHE A 197 -5.05 2.55 24.90
N ALA A 198 -6.09 3.36 25.12
CA ALA A 198 -7.45 2.87 25.25
C ALA A 198 -7.94 2.16 23.97
N SER A 199 -7.69 2.76 22.79
CA SER A 199 -8.01 2.13 21.49
C SER A 199 -7.29 0.80 21.28
N ALA A 200 -6.01 0.71 21.66
CA ALA A 200 -5.23 -0.52 21.59
C ALA A 200 -5.77 -1.61 22.53
N THR A 201 -6.11 -1.27 23.78
CA THR A 201 -6.71 -2.21 24.74
C THR A 201 -8.05 -2.75 24.25
N ILE A 202 -8.92 -1.89 23.71
CA ILE A 202 -10.21 -2.32 23.16
C ILE A 202 -10.01 -3.26 21.97
N GLN A 203 -9.08 -2.92 21.06
CA GLN A 203 -8.77 -3.77 19.91
C GLN A 203 -8.27 -5.15 20.34
N ARG A 204 -7.35 -5.21 21.31
CA ARG A 204 -6.82 -6.47 21.85
C ARG A 204 -7.92 -7.34 22.47
N GLY A 205 -8.80 -6.75 23.28
CA GLY A 205 -9.94 -7.48 23.88
C GLY A 205 -10.87 -8.12 22.84
N LYS A 206 -11.15 -7.42 21.73
CA LYS A 206 -11.97 -7.96 20.63
C LYS A 206 -11.32 -9.16 19.93
N PHE A 207 -9.99 -9.14 19.77
CA PHE A 207 -9.27 -10.27 19.18
C PHE A 207 -9.24 -11.49 20.10
N GLU A 208 -9.05 -11.29 21.41
CA GLU A 208 -9.06 -12.37 22.41
C GLU A 208 -10.45 -13.02 22.53
N GLU A 209 -11.53 -12.24 22.46
CA GLU A 209 -12.92 -12.77 22.44
C GLU A 209 -13.22 -13.58 21.17
N SER A 210 -12.69 -13.15 20.02
CA SER A 210 -12.89 -13.84 18.73
C SER A 210 -12.04 -15.11 18.58
N ALA A 211 -10.91 -15.21 19.30
CA ALA A 211 -10.01 -16.37 19.29
C ALA A 211 -10.39 -17.44 20.33
N GLY A 212 -11.31 -17.12 21.26
CA GLY A 212 -11.80 -18.01 22.31
C GLY A 212 -13.08 -18.78 21.99
N GLN A 213 -13.58 -18.73 20.74
CA GLN A 213 -14.74 -19.47 20.25
C GLN A 213 -14.35 -20.60 19.27
#